data_AF-A0A8B4QBD9-F1
#
_entry.id   AF-A0A8B4QBD9-F1
#
_cell.length_a   1.000
_cell.length_b   1.000
_cell.length_c   1.000
_cell.angle_alpha   90.00
_cell.angle_beta   90.00
_cell.angle_gamma   90.00
#
_symmetry.space_group_name_H-M   'P 1'
#
loop_
_entity.id
_entity.type
_entity.pdbx_description
1 polymer ?
#
loop_
_entity_poly.entity_id
_entity_poly.type
_entity_poly.pdbx_seq_one_letter_code
_entity_poly.pdbx_strand_id
1 'polypeptide(L)'
;MNLNKMAAYFLPAFAMLAITGLTMFQAFGTEKENLSIFTLALIIVFPISFIIQGVSCAIHQYRILPAVGISLIAFIIVFFVIVTGDNMMYGVYYFALFFAGYAITYMLRRAKK
;
A
#
# COMPACT_ATOMS: atom_id res chain seq x y z
N MET A 1 -17.80 -9.69 -6.71
CA MET A 1 -16.94 -8.48 -6.78
C MET A 1 -16.15 -8.54 -8.09
N ASN A 2 -16.10 -7.49 -8.91
CA ASN A 2 -15.36 -7.53 -10.19
C ASN A 2 -13.85 -7.53 -9.93
N LEU A 3 -13.07 -8.29 -10.71
CA LEU A 3 -11.62 -8.44 -10.62
C LEU A 3 -10.89 -7.08 -10.54
N ASN A 4 -11.28 -6.09 -11.35
CA ASN A 4 -10.65 -4.76 -11.34
C ASN A 4 -10.82 -4.05 -10.00
N LYS A 5 -11.96 -4.22 -9.34
CA LYS A 5 -12.22 -3.67 -8.01
C LYS A 5 -11.40 -4.38 -6.94
N MET A 6 -11.23 -5.69 -7.06
CA MET A 6 -10.38 -6.46 -6.14
C MET A 6 -8.92 -6.05 -6.28
N ALA A 7 -8.42 -5.95 -7.52
CA ALA A 7 -7.07 -5.49 -7.80
C ALA A 7 -6.81 -4.10 -7.19
N ALA A 8 -7.74 -3.16 -7.37
CA ALA A 8 -7.63 -1.85 -6.76
C ALA A 8 -7.60 -1.93 -5.22
N TYR A 9 -8.49 -2.70 -4.59
CA TYR A 9 -8.56 -2.80 -3.13
C TYR A 9 -7.36 -3.50 -2.50
N PHE A 10 -6.84 -4.55 -3.13
CA PHE A 10 -5.78 -5.37 -2.55
C PHE A 10 -4.38 -4.94 -2.95
N LEU A 11 -4.20 -4.02 -3.90
CA LEU A 11 -2.87 -3.70 -4.44
C LEU A 11 -1.81 -3.38 -3.36
N PRO A 12 -2.05 -2.48 -2.38
CA PRO A 12 -1.05 -2.22 -1.36
C PRO A 12 -0.84 -3.40 -0.42
N ALA A 13 -1.94 -4.05 -0.03
CA ALA A 13 -1.93 -5.23 0.83
C ALA A 13 -1.10 -6.37 0.21
N PHE A 14 -1.31 -6.63 -1.08
CA PHE A 14 -0.58 -7.62 -1.84
C PHE A 14 0.89 -7.27 -1.97
N ALA A 15 1.22 -6.02 -2.35
CA ALA A 15 2.61 -5.58 -2.48
C ALA A 15 3.37 -5.71 -1.14
N MET A 16 2.74 -5.28 -0.05
CA MET A 16 3.29 -5.39 1.30
C MET A 16 3.54 -6.84 1.69
N LEU A 17 2.51 -7.70 1.62
CA LEU A 17 2.63 -9.09 2.04
C LEU A 17 3.57 -9.90 1.14
N ALA A 18 3.53 -9.68 -0.18
CA ALA A 18 4.38 -10.39 -1.12
C ALA A 18 5.86 -10.06 -0.92
N ILE A 19 6.21 -8.76 -0.85
CA ILE A 19 7.62 -8.36 -0.67
C ILE A 19 8.12 -8.81 0.70
N THR A 20 7.32 -8.63 1.75
CA THR A 20 7.65 -9.08 3.11
C THR A 20 7.86 -10.60 3.16
N GLY A 21 6.96 -11.38 2.56
CA GLY A 21 7.09 -12.84 2.52
C GLY A 21 8.35 -13.27 1.75
N LEU A 22 8.57 -12.71 0.57
CA LEU A 22 9.74 -13.02 -0.26
C LEU A 22 11.06 -12.68 0.45
N THR A 23 11.13 -11.55 1.16
CA THR A 23 12.34 -11.17 1.90
C THR A 23 12.59 -12.08 3.11
N MET A 24 11.54 -12.54 3.80
CA MET A 24 11.66 -13.52 4.89
C MET A 24 12.17 -14.89 4.42
N PHE A 25 11.75 -15.32 3.22
CA PHE A 25 12.23 -16.57 2.61
C PHE A 25 13.58 -16.42 1.90
N GLN A 26 14.29 -15.30 2.08
CA GLN A 26 15.57 -15.00 1.46
C GLN A 26 15.57 -15.11 -0.08
N ALA A 27 14.43 -14.82 -0.72
CA ALA A 27 14.24 -15.02 -2.16
C ALA A 27 15.15 -14.14 -3.04
N PHE A 28 15.76 -13.10 -2.47
CA PHE A 28 16.57 -12.13 -3.21
C PHE A 28 18.08 -12.23 -2.95
N GLY A 29 18.55 -13.31 -2.30
CA GLY A 29 19.97 -13.55 -2.06
C GLY A 29 20.34 -13.49 -0.58
N THR A 30 21.41 -12.77 -0.25
CA THR A 30 21.92 -12.64 1.13
C THR A 30 20.95 -11.88 2.03
N GLU A 31 21.09 -12.04 3.35
CA GLU A 31 20.28 -11.30 4.33
C GLU A 31 20.30 -9.78 4.11
N LYS A 32 21.49 -9.23 3.79
CA LYS A 32 21.69 -7.81 3.51
C LYS A 32 20.94 -7.35 2.25
N GLU A 33 20.94 -8.16 1.19
CA GLU A 33 20.21 -7.85 -0.05
C GLU A 33 18.69 -7.86 0.17
N ASN A 34 18.18 -8.87 0.88
CA ASN A 34 16.76 -8.95 1.24
C ASN A 34 16.32 -7.75 2.08
N LEU A 35 17.11 -7.36 3.09
CA LEU A 35 16.83 -6.19 3.91
C LEU A 35 16.85 -4.89 3.07
N SER A 36 17.78 -4.79 2.13
CA SER A 36 17.88 -3.62 1.24
C SER A 36 16.65 -3.50 0.32
N ILE A 37 16.18 -4.61 -0.23
CA ILE A 37 14.96 -4.66 -1.05
C ILE A 37 13.72 -4.34 -0.21
N PHE A 38 13.61 -4.90 0.99
CA PHE A 38 12.53 -4.56 1.91
C PHE A 38 12.50 -3.06 2.21
N THR A 39 13.65 -2.47 2.54
CA THR A 39 13.79 -1.05 2.82
C THR A 39 13.41 -0.19 1.61
N LEU A 40 13.84 -0.58 0.41
CA LEU A 40 13.45 0.10 -0.83
C LEU A 40 11.95 0.03 -1.08
N ALA A 41 11.34 -1.14 -0.84
CA ALA A 41 9.89 -1.31 -0.96
C ALA A 41 9.12 -0.44 0.04
N LEU A 42 9.63 -0.35 1.27
CA LEU A 42 9.06 0.46 2.34
C LEU A 42 9.10 1.97 1.99
N ILE A 43 10.16 2.44 1.34
CA ILE A 43 10.30 3.87 0.97
C ILE A 43 9.58 4.22 -0.34
N ILE A 44 9.49 3.28 -1.29
CA ILE A 44 9.03 3.58 -2.66
C ILE A 44 7.78 2.79 -3.03
N VAL A 45 7.85 1.46 -2.98
CA VAL A 45 6.81 0.58 -3.54
C VAL A 45 5.50 0.71 -2.76
N PHE A 46 5.55 0.66 -1.42
CA PHE A 46 4.36 0.77 -0.60
C PHE A 46 3.69 2.14 -0.75
N PRO A 47 4.41 3.28 -0.59
CA PRO A 47 3.86 4.61 -0.89
C PRO A 47 3.13 4.72 -2.23
N ILE A 48 3.79 4.28 -3.31
CA ILE A 48 3.22 4.35 -4.67
C ILE A 48 1.96 3.49 -4.77
N SER A 49 1.97 2.29 -4.19
CA SER A 49 0.79 1.41 -4.20
C SER A 49 -0.42 2.05 -3.51
N PHE A 50 -0.21 2.76 -2.38
CA PHE A 50 -1.27 3.48 -1.67
C PHE A 50 -1.80 4.67 -2.49
N ILE A 51 -0.93 5.42 -3.19
CA ILE A 51 -1.36 6.47 -4.12
C ILE A 51 -2.25 5.87 -5.22
N ILE A 52 -1.80 4.79 -5.86
CA ILE A 52 -2.56 4.11 -6.93
C ILE A 52 -3.89 3.60 -6.41
N GLN A 53 -3.94 3.06 -5.20
CA GLN A 53 -5.18 2.64 -4.55
C GLN A 53 -6.15 3.81 -4.39
N GLY A 54 -5.67 4.95 -3.90
CA GLY A 54 -6.46 6.18 -3.72
C GLY A 54 -7.00 6.71 -5.04
N VAL A 55 -6.14 6.85 -6.05
CA VAL A 55 -6.51 7.27 -7.41
C VAL A 55 -7.55 6.32 -8.01
N SER A 56 -7.33 5.01 -7.92
CA SER A 56 -8.24 4.00 -8.47
C SER A 56 -9.62 4.05 -7.82
N CYS A 57 -9.66 4.22 -6.48
CA CYS A 57 -10.91 4.38 -5.75
C CYS A 57 -11.66 5.65 -6.15
N ALA A 58 -10.94 6.76 -6.38
CA ALA A 58 -11.53 8.01 -6.82
C ALA A 58 -12.11 7.88 -8.24
N ILE A 59 -11.36 7.36 -9.22
CA ILE A 59 -11.79 7.19 -10.62
C ILE A 59 -13.09 6.39 -10.69
N HIS A 60 -13.13 5.23 -10.05
CA HIS A 60 -14.24 4.28 -10.17
C HIS A 60 -15.34 4.44 -9.11
N GLN A 61 -15.25 5.47 -8.26
CA GLN A 61 -16.19 5.71 -7.15
C GLN A 61 -16.32 4.51 -6.21
N TYR A 62 -15.23 3.78 -6.00
CA TYR A 62 -15.24 2.68 -5.06
C TYR A 62 -15.31 3.20 -3.62
N ARG A 63 -15.99 2.43 -2.75
CA ARG A 63 -16.03 2.74 -1.31
C ARG A 63 -14.62 2.70 -0.76
N ILE A 64 -14.26 3.75 -0.01
CA ILE A 64 -12.91 3.94 0.55
C ILE A 64 -12.66 2.99 1.72
N LEU A 65 -13.67 2.81 2.59
CA LEU A 65 -13.53 2.07 3.84
C LEU A 65 -13.01 0.64 3.66
N PRO A 66 -13.52 -0.18 2.72
CA PRO A 66 -12.96 -1.52 2.49
C PRO A 66 -11.51 -1.48 1.97
N ALA A 67 -11.18 -0.53 1.09
CA ALA A 67 -9.84 -0.42 0.51
C ALA A 67 -8.80 -0.08 1.59
N VAL A 68 -9.09 0.92 2.41
CA VAL A 68 -8.25 1.34 3.54
C VAL A 68 -8.17 0.23 4.58
N GLY A 69 -9.29 -0.42 4.91
CA GLY A 69 -9.31 -1.51 5.89
C GLY A 69 -8.43 -2.69 5.52
N ILE A 70 -8.48 -3.14 4.25
CA ILE A 70 -7.63 -4.24 3.76
C ILE A 70 -6.15 -3.87 3.83
N SER A 71 -5.78 -2.69 3.34
CA SER A 71 -4.40 -2.21 3.38
C SER A 71 -3.90 -2.01 4.83
N LEU A 72 -4.75 -1.54 5.74
CA LEU A 72 -4.42 -1.37 7.15
C LEU A 72 -4.13 -2.70 7.83
N ILE A 73 -4.96 -3.72 7.61
CA ILE A 73 -4.74 -5.05 8.18
C ILE A 73 -3.39 -5.61 7.70
N ALA A 74 -3.10 -5.51 6.40
CA ALA A 74 -1.82 -5.97 5.86
C ALA A 74 -0.63 -5.19 6.42
N PHE A 75 -0.74 -3.86 6.56
CA PHE A 75 0.29 -3.03 7.18
C PHE A 75 0.56 -3.48 8.62
N ILE A 76 -0.48 -3.70 9.43
CA ILE A 76 -0.35 -4.18 10.81
C ILE A 76 0.39 -5.52 10.84
N ILE A 77 0.00 -6.47 9.97
CA ILE A 77 0.67 -7.79 9.90
C ILE A 77 2.16 -7.62 9.58
N VAL A 78 2.51 -6.88 8.53
CA VAL A 78 3.91 -6.68 8.13
C VAL A 78 4.70 -5.99 9.24
N PHE A 79 4.10 -5.01 9.91
CA PHE A 79 4.72 -4.27 10.98
C PHE A 79 5.08 -5.17 12.17
N PHE A 80 4.15 -6.00 12.64
CA PHE A 80 4.40 -6.91 13.77
C PHE A 80 5.38 -8.04 13.43
N VAL A 81 5.49 -8.43 12.16
CA VAL A 81 6.34 -9.57 11.74
C VAL A 81 7.78 -9.15 11.47
N ILE A 82 8.03 -7.99 10.85
CA ILE A 82 9.39 -7.59 10.44
C ILE A 82 9.94 -6.40 11.21
N VAL A 83 9.10 -5.42 11.53
CA VAL A 83 9.59 -4.13 12.02
C VAL A 83 9.50 -4.10 13.54
N THR A 84 10.46 -4.71 14.21
CA THR A 84 10.65 -4.57 15.66
C THR A 84 11.17 -3.17 15.98
N GLY A 85 10.29 -2.17 16.00
CA GLY A 85 10.63 -0.77 16.30
C GLY A 85 9.45 0.20 16.13
N ASP A 86 9.61 1.44 16.58
CA ASP A 86 8.55 2.47 16.63
C ASP A 86 8.30 3.15 15.27
N ASN A 87 8.07 2.33 14.25
CA ASN A 87 8.01 2.74 12.85
C ASN A 87 6.55 2.94 12.36
N MET A 88 5.60 3.12 13.28
CA MET A 88 4.19 3.38 12.95
C MET A 88 4.00 4.61 12.06
N MET A 89 4.97 5.53 12.05
CA MET A 89 5.00 6.71 11.21
C MET A 89 4.85 6.39 9.71
N TYR A 90 5.36 5.24 9.25
CA TYR A 90 5.17 4.82 7.85
C TYR A 90 3.72 4.56 7.50
N GLY A 91 2.94 3.98 8.43
CA GLY A 91 1.51 3.76 8.21
C GLY A 91 0.78 5.08 8.01
N VAL A 92 1.03 6.05 8.89
CA VAL A 92 0.46 7.42 8.79
C VAL A 92 0.83 8.05 7.44
N TYR A 93 2.10 7.94 7.03
CA TYR A 93 2.58 8.43 5.75
C TYR A 93 1.86 7.77 4.55
N TYR A 94 1.70 6.45 4.57
CA TYR A 94 1.03 5.73 3.47
C TYR A 94 -0.45 6.10 3.36
N PHE A 95 -1.17 6.23 4.48
CA PHE A 95 -2.56 6.66 4.46
C PHE A 95 -2.70 8.12 4.00
N ALA A 96 -1.79 9.01 4.41
CA ALA A 96 -1.78 10.38 3.91
C ALA A 96 -1.64 10.43 2.38
N LEU A 97 -0.75 9.60 1.82
CA LEU A 97 -0.58 9.47 0.37
C LEU A 97 -1.81 8.89 -0.34
N PHE A 98 -2.46 7.88 0.26
CA PHE A 98 -3.74 7.37 -0.24
C PHE A 98 -4.78 8.49 -0.32
N PHE A 99 -4.96 9.25 0.76
CA PHE A 99 -5.94 10.33 0.80
C PHE A 99 -5.58 11.46 -0.17
N ALA A 100 -4.29 11.79 -0.32
CA ALA A 100 -3.83 12.75 -1.32
C ALA A 100 -4.19 12.29 -2.75
N GLY A 101 -3.85 11.06 -3.12
CA GLY A 101 -4.18 10.48 -4.42
C GLY A 101 -5.70 10.44 -4.68
N TYR A 102 -6.48 10.07 -3.67
CA TYR A 102 -7.94 10.08 -3.75
C TYR A 102 -8.50 11.49 -3.94
N ALA A 103 -8.10 12.44 -3.07
CA ALA A 103 -8.64 13.80 -3.04
C ALA A 103 -8.32 14.57 -4.33
N ILE A 104 -7.06 14.54 -4.78
CA ILE A 104 -6.63 15.20 -6.02
C ILE A 104 -7.44 14.67 -7.21
N THR A 105 -7.54 13.35 -7.35
CA THR A 105 -8.27 12.71 -8.44
C THR A 105 -9.77 13.01 -8.39
N TYR A 106 -10.35 13.01 -7.19
CA TYR A 106 -11.74 13.34 -6.98
C TYR A 106 -12.05 14.79 -7.39
N MET A 107 -11.19 15.75 -6.98
CA MET A 107 -11.32 17.15 -7.35
C MET A 107 -11.19 17.37 -8.86
N LEU A 108 -10.18 16.76 -9.50
CA LEU A 108 -9.98 16.87 -10.95
C LEU A 108 -11.17 16.31 -11.74
N ARG A 109 -11.76 15.20 -11.29
CA ARG A 109 -12.95 14.65 -11.94
C ARG A 109 -14.16 15.57 -11.75
N ARG A 110 -14.32 16.16 -10.56
CA ARG A 110 -15.42 17.09 -10.29
C ARG A 110 -15.30 18.37 -11.11
N ALA A 111 -14.10 18.87 -11.35
CA ALA A 111 -13.84 20.05 -12.18
C ALA A 111 -14.12 19.82 -13.68
N LYS A 112 -14.10 18.56 -14.14
CA LYS A 112 -14.44 18.19 -15.54
C LYS A 112 -15.93 17.93 -15.78
N LYS A 113 -16.74 17.90 -14.72
CA LYS A 113 -18.21 17.76 -14.79
C LYS A 113 -18.85 19.13 -14.66
#